data_AF-A0A2A3JQ83-F1
#
_entry.id   AF-A0A2A3JQ83-F1
#
_cell.length_a   1.000
_cell.length_b   1.000
_cell.length_c   1.000
_cell.angle_alpha   90.00
_cell.angle_beta   90.00
_cell.angle_gamma   90.00
#
_symmetry.space_group_name_H-M   'P 1'
#
loop_
_entity.id
_entity.type
_entity.pdbx_description
1 polymer ?
#
loop_
_entity_poly.entity_id
_entity_poly.type
_entity_poly.pdbx_seq_one_letter_code
_entity_poly.pdbx_strand_id
1 'polypeptide(L)' 'LDAGIPALRRLVSGGIAAGYPLPVLGSALAFWDTLRQPRGTAALIQAQRDFFGRHGFDRVDGEDVHHGPWWD' A
#
# COMPACT_ATOMS: atom_id res chain seq x y z
N LEU A 1 9.05 -20.63 4.48
CA LEU A 1 8.16 -19.44 4.51
C LEU A 1 6.69 -19.83 4.53
N ASP A 2 6.32 -20.87 3.79
CA ASP A 2 4.92 -21.30 3.58
C ASP A 2 4.12 -21.56 4.85
N ALA A 3 4.75 -22.06 5.91
CA ALA A 3 4.10 -22.21 7.22
C ALA A 3 4.20 -20.95 8.11
N GLY A 4 5.26 -20.14 7.94
CA GLY A 4 5.58 -19.02 8.83
C GLY A 4 4.70 -17.80 8.62
N ILE A 5 4.43 -17.41 7.37
CA ILE A 5 3.59 -16.24 7.06
C ILE A 5 2.13 -16.45 7.50
N PRO A 6 1.48 -17.61 7.24
CA PRO A 6 0.13 -17.86 7.76
C PRO A 6 0.07 -17.85 9.29
N ALA A 7 1.10 -18.36 9.98
CA ALA A 7 1.17 -18.31 11.44
C ALA A 7 1.31 -16.88 11.96
N LEU A 8 2.19 -16.08 11.34
CA LEU A 8 2.36 -14.66 11.68
C LEU A 8 1.06 -13.87 11.50
N ARG A 9 0.30 -14.12 10.43
CA ARG A 9 -1.00 -13.47 10.18
C ARG A 9 -2.01 -13.79 11.29
N ARG A 10 -2.11 -15.06 11.71
CA ARG A 10 -2.99 -15.46 12.84
C ARG A 10 -2.56 -14.80 14.14
N LEU A 11 -1.26 -14.79 14.43
CA LEU A 11 -0.71 -14.17 15.64
C LEU A 11 -1.00 -12.67 15.69
N VAL A 12 -0.70 -11.93 14.61
CA VAL A 12 -0.94 -10.48 14.53
C VAL A 12 -2.43 -10.17 14.68
N SER A 13 -3.30 -10.92 13.99
CA SER A 13 -4.75 -10.73 14.07
C SER A 13 -5.27 -10.97 15.50
N GLY A 14 -4.88 -12.07 16.13
CA GLY A 14 -5.31 -12.41 17.48
C GLY A 14 -4.76 -11.45 18.54
N GLY A 15 -3.49 -11.07 18.42
CA GLY A 15 -2.86 -10.14 19.35
C GLY A 15 -3.47 -8.74 19.32
N ILE A 16 -3.80 -8.22 18.12
CA ILE A 16 -4.51 -6.94 17.99
C ILE A 16 -5.92 -7.04 18.61
N ALA A 17 -6.66 -8.12 18.32
CA ALA A 17 -7.99 -8.32 18.89
C ALA A 17 -7.99 -8.41 20.43
N ALA A 18 -6.90 -8.92 21.00
CA ALA A 18 -6.68 -9.00 22.45
C ALA A 18 -6.08 -7.71 23.05
N GLY A 19 -5.82 -6.67 22.25
CA GLY A 19 -5.29 -5.39 22.74
C GLY A 19 -3.77 -5.36 22.97
N TYR A 20 -3.02 -6.35 22.48
CA TYR A 20 -1.56 -6.34 22.60
C TYR A 20 -0.91 -5.45 21.53
N PRO A 21 0.08 -4.61 21.91
CA PRO A 21 0.85 -3.84 20.94
C PRO A 21 1.86 -4.74 20.22
N LEU A 22 1.68 -4.92 18.90
CA LEU A 22 2.56 -5.75 18.06
C LEU A 22 3.23 -4.94 16.93
N PRO A 23 3.92 -3.82 17.22
CA PRO A 23 4.37 -2.87 16.20
C PRO A 23 5.34 -3.50 15.19
N VAL A 24 6.30 -4.30 15.65
CA VAL A 24 7.31 -4.92 14.79
C VAL A 24 6.70 -6.04 13.93
N LEU A 25 5.88 -6.90 14.54
CA LEU A 25 5.27 -8.04 13.83
C LEU A 25 4.23 -7.57 12.81
N GLY A 26 3.43 -6.55 13.14
CA GLY A 26 2.49 -5.92 12.22
C GLY A 26 3.21 -5.24 11.04
N SER A 27 4.25 -4.46 11.32
CA SER A 27 5.04 -3.78 10.28
C SER A 27 5.75 -4.76 9.36
N ALA A 28 6.33 -5.84 9.91
CA ALA A 28 7.00 -6.87 9.12
C ALA A 28 6.03 -7.60 8.18
N LEU A 29 4.82 -7.93 8.67
CA LEU A 29 3.78 -8.55 7.84
C LEU A 29 3.31 -7.60 6.73
N ALA A 30 3.08 -6.32 7.06
CA ALA A 30 2.67 -5.32 6.07
C ALA A 30 3.74 -5.08 4.99
N PHE A 31 5.01 -5.04 5.37
CA PHE A 31 6.13 -4.94 4.43
C PHE A 31 6.18 -6.15 3.48
N TRP A 32 6.08 -7.36 4.03
CA TRP A 32 6.06 -8.60 3.24
C TRP A 32 4.90 -8.62 2.24
N ASP A 33 3.70 -8.27 2.67
CA ASP A 33 2.51 -8.22 1.81
C ASP A 33 2.67 -7.17 0.70
N THR A 34 3.23 -6.00 1.03
CA THR A 34 3.47 -4.91 0.06
C THR A 34 4.42 -5.32 -1.05
N LEU A 35 5.54 -5.98 -0.72
CA LEU A 35 6.54 -6.41 -1.72
C LEU A 35 5.98 -7.40 -2.75
N ARG A 36 4.92 -8.14 -2.40
CA ARG A 36 4.32 -9.15 -3.27
C ARG A 36 3.14 -8.63 -4.07
N GLN A 37 2.69 -7.41 -3.80
CA GLN A 37 1.53 -6.82 -4.45
C GLN A 37 1.98 -6.01 -5.69
N PRO A 38 1.64 -6.44 -6.92
CA PRO A 38 2.09 -5.77 -8.14
C PRO A 38 1.46 -4.38 -8.33
N ARG A 39 0.31 -4.11 -7.69
CA ARG A 39 -0.38 -2.82 -7.71
C ARG A 39 -0.79 -2.42 -6.31
N GLY A 40 -0.07 -1.47 -5.72
CA GLY A 40 -0.39 -0.89 -4.40
C GLY A 40 -1.38 0.27 -4.47
N THR A 41 -1.58 0.93 -3.34
CA THR A 41 -2.45 2.12 -3.21
C THR A 41 -1.75 3.43 -3.58
N ALA A 42 -0.45 3.39 -3.93
CA ALA A 42 0.35 4.56 -4.28
C ALA A 42 -0.22 5.38 -5.46
N ALA A 43 -0.98 4.76 -6.37
CA ALA A 43 -1.66 5.46 -7.45
C ALA A 43 -2.64 6.54 -6.94
N LEU A 44 -3.31 6.30 -5.81
CA LEU A 44 -4.20 7.30 -5.20
C LEU A 44 -3.41 8.49 -4.64
N ILE A 45 -2.25 8.22 -4.01
CA ILE A 45 -1.35 9.28 -3.53
C ILE A 45 -0.85 10.12 -4.70
N GLN A 46 -0.48 9.48 -5.82
CA GLN A 46 -0.07 10.18 -7.03
C GLN A 46 -1.20 11.06 -7.59
N ALA A 47 -2.43 10.56 -7.66
CA ALA A 47 -3.59 11.36 -8.07
C ALA A 47 -3.83 12.56 -7.14
N GLN A 48 -3.72 12.36 -5.82
CA GLN A 48 -3.85 13.46 -4.83
C GLN A 48 -2.76 14.52 -5.03
N ARG A 49 -1.49 14.11 -5.15
CA ARG A 49 -0.37 15.04 -5.39
C ARG A 49 -0.59 15.84 -6.67
N ASP A 50 -1.10 15.20 -7.71
CA ASP A 50 -1.40 15.90 -8.96
C ASP A 50 -2.57 16.88 -8.78
N PHE A 51 -3.69 16.46 -8.19
CA PHE A 51 -4.86 17.30 -7.94
C PHE A 51 -4.54 18.58 -7.15
N PHE A 52 -3.80 18.47 -6.05
CA PHE A 52 -3.53 19.63 -5.17
C PHE A 52 -2.31 20.45 -5.59
N GLY A 53 -1.34 19.85 -6.30
CA GLY A 53 -0.01 20.44 -6.49
C GLY A 53 0.55 20.37 -7.91
N ARG A 54 -0.22 19.85 -8.88
CA ARG A 54 0.21 19.69 -10.28
C ARG A 54 1.53 18.93 -10.41
N HIS A 55 1.75 17.97 -9.52
CA HIS A 55 2.98 17.16 -9.47
C HIS A 55 3.08 16.11 -10.57
N GLY A 56 1.97 15.79 -11.24
CA GLY A 56 1.91 14.77 -12.27
C GLY A 56 2.10 13.33 -11.77
N PHE A 57 1.84 12.38 -12.65
CA PHE A 57 2.08 10.95 -12.44
C PHE A 57 2.31 10.22 -13.76
N ASP A 58 2.93 9.03 -13.68
CA ASP A 58 3.04 8.14 -14.83
C ASP A 58 1.82 7.21 -14.91
N ARG A 59 1.40 6.91 -16.13
CA ARG A 59 0.29 6.00 -16.39
C ARG A 59 0.79 4.61 -16.71
N VAL A 60 0.00 3.62 -16.29
CA VAL A 60 0.30 2.20 -16.52
C VAL A 60 0.05 1.76 -17.97
N ASP A 61 -0.68 2.55 -18.75
CA ASP A 61 -0.90 2.33 -20.18
C ASP A 61 0.18 2.94 -21.07
N GLY A 62 1.12 3.70 -20.49
CA GLY A 62 2.25 4.29 -21.19
C GLY A 62 1.92 5.54 -22.00
N GLU A 63 0.72 6.10 -21.87
CA GLU A 63 0.40 7.39 -22.48
C GLU A 63 1.23 8.52 -21.86
N ASP A 64 1.71 9.44 -22.70
CA ASP A 64 2.44 10.65 -22.30
C ASP A 64 1.47 11.74 -21.81
N VAL A 65 0.67 11.39 -20.80
CA VAL A 65 -0.33 12.25 -20.16
C VAL A 65 -0.13 12.18 -18.65
N HIS A 66 0.48 13.22 -18.10
CA HIS A 66 0.91 13.22 -16.70
C HIS A 66 -0.08 13.86 -15.73
N HIS A 67 -1.12 14.54 -16.22
CA HIS A 67 -2.10 15.23 -15.39
C HIS A 67 -3.50 14.64 -15.56
N GLY A 68 -4.21 14.49 -14.45
CA GLY A 68 -5.61 14.08 -14.47
C GLY A 68 -6.57 15.24 -14.82
N PRO A 69 -7.81 14.93 -15.22
CA PRO A 69 -8.83 15.92 -15.59
C PRO A 69 -9.52 16.49 -14.34
N TRP A 70 -8.76 17.20 -13.52
CA TRP A 70 -9.21 17.66 -12.20
C TRP A 70 -9.87 19.04 -12.22
N TRP A 71 -9.45 19.88 -13.16
CA TRP A 71 -9.73 21.32 -13.18
C TRP A 71 -10.46 21.76 -14.46
N ASP A 72 -10.92 20.79 -15.24
CA ASP A 72 -11.75 21.01 -16.43
C ASP A 72 -13.21 21.31 -16.06
#